data_AF-R7WIR5-F1
#
_entry.id   AF-R7WIR5-F1
#
_cell.length_a   1.000
_cell.length_b   1.000
_cell.length_c   1.000
_cell.angle_alpha   90.00
_cell.angle_beta   90.00
_cell.angle_gamma   90.00
#
_symmetry.space_group_name_H-M   'P 1'
#
loop_
_entity.id
_entity.type
_entity.pdbx_description
1 polymer ?
#
loop_
_entity_poly.entity_id
_entity_poly.type
_entity_poly.pdbx_seq_one_letter_code
_entity_poly.pdbx_strand_id
1 'polypeptide(L)'
;MTEDGANHPPTGILTVRVWQPIGPGQFEIWNWFLGYKNMTPEQKDRAYRAALGTFSLSGSFEMDDTEPWLTVARTGSSVAGELLDFELNYEMGMPGIGMATPVSDWPGRARCSGRGTRKACSATCIASTSR
;
A
#
# COMPACT_ATOMS: atom_id res chain seq x y z
N MET A 1 6.29 -23.29 10.46
CA MET A 1 6.12 -22.75 9.10
C MET A 1 7.26 -23.32 8.27
N THR A 2 7.02 -24.41 7.55
CA THR A 2 8.01 -24.98 6.64
C THR A 2 8.38 -23.91 5.61
N GLU A 3 9.67 -23.73 5.36
CA GLU A 3 10.25 -22.67 4.53
C GLU A 3 9.82 -22.83 3.06
N ASP A 4 8.62 -22.37 2.73
CA ASP A 4 8.15 -22.27 1.35
C ASP A 4 9.16 -21.47 0.51
N GLY A 5 9.70 -20.39 1.08
CA GLY A 5 10.74 -19.58 0.45
C GLY A 5 12.10 -20.25 0.23
N ALA A 6 12.41 -21.37 0.91
CA ALA A 6 13.64 -22.12 0.65
C ALA A 6 13.50 -23.05 -0.57
N ASN A 7 12.28 -23.53 -0.83
CA ASN A 7 12.00 -24.48 -1.90
C ASN A 7 11.47 -23.80 -3.16
N HIS A 8 10.97 -22.57 -3.04
CA HIS A 8 10.21 -21.90 -4.07
C HIS A 8 10.64 -20.44 -4.25
N PRO A 9 10.75 -19.97 -5.51
CA PRO A 9 11.06 -18.57 -5.76
C PRO A 9 9.91 -17.66 -5.30
N PRO A 10 10.21 -16.39 -4.93
CA PRO A 10 9.18 -15.42 -4.58
C PRO A 10 8.12 -15.32 -5.68
N THR A 11 6.85 -15.51 -5.28
CA THR A 11 5.72 -15.48 -6.20
C THR A 11 5.09 -14.11 -6.17
N GLY A 12 5.02 -13.46 -7.34
CA GLY A 12 4.31 -12.20 -7.49
C GLY A 12 2.81 -12.40 -7.38
N ILE A 13 2.15 -11.47 -6.68
CA ILE A 13 0.70 -11.38 -6.59
C ILE A 13 0.24 -10.11 -7.29
N LEU A 14 -0.94 -10.16 -7.90
CA LEU A 14 -1.61 -8.99 -8.45
C LEU A 14 -2.98 -8.88 -7.78
N THR A 15 -3.07 -7.98 -6.82
CA THR A 15 -4.32 -7.60 -6.16
C THR A 15 -4.84 -6.29 -6.76
N VAL A 16 -6.13 -6.25 -7.06
CA VAL A 16 -6.85 -5.05 -7.42
C VAL A 16 -8.03 -4.94 -6.47
N ARG A 17 -8.23 -3.76 -5.89
CA ARG A 17 -9.30 -3.54 -4.93
C ARG A 17 -9.99 -2.20 -5.12
N VAL A 18 -11.26 -2.17 -4.74
CA VAL A 18 -12.08 -0.97 -4.68
C VAL A 18 -12.59 -0.80 -3.26
N TRP A 19 -12.44 0.40 -2.72
CA TRP A 19 -12.95 0.80 -1.41
C TRP A 19 -14.32 1.44 -1.61
N GLN A 20 -15.40 0.69 -1.33
CA GLN A 20 -16.76 1.17 -1.46
C GLN A 20 -17.13 2.00 -0.22
N PRO A 21 -17.39 3.30 -0.35
CA PRO A 21 -17.75 4.13 0.79
C PRO A 21 -19.18 3.80 1.26
N ILE A 22 -19.33 3.44 2.54
CA ILE A 22 -20.64 3.26 3.18
C ILE A 22 -21.00 4.52 3.96
N GLY A 23 -20.03 5.12 4.64
CA GLY A 23 -20.20 6.36 5.38
C GLY A 23 -18.90 6.82 6.07
N PRO A 24 -18.96 7.89 6.88
CA PRO A 24 -17.81 8.34 7.64
C PRO A 24 -17.31 7.24 8.59
N GLY A 25 -16.05 6.84 8.46
CA GLY A 25 -15.44 5.80 9.29
C GLY A 25 -15.81 4.36 8.90
N GLN A 26 -16.53 4.13 7.79
CA GLN A 26 -16.89 2.80 7.33
C GLN A 26 -16.84 2.66 5.80
N PHE A 27 -16.20 1.59 5.33
CA PHE A 27 -16.17 1.22 3.92
C PHE A 27 -16.15 -0.31 3.79
N GLU A 28 -16.46 -0.80 2.59
CA GLU A 28 -16.33 -2.20 2.22
C GLU A 28 -15.19 -2.38 1.21
N ILE A 29 -14.45 -3.48 1.33
CA ILE A 29 -13.34 -3.80 0.43
C ILE A 29 -13.82 -4.84 -0.58
N TRP A 30 -13.86 -4.46 -1.85
CA TRP A 30 -14.00 -5.43 -2.94
C TRP A 30 -12.61 -5.75 -3.47
N ASN A 31 -12.16 -6.97 -3.23
CA ASN A 31 -10.79 -7.40 -3.54
C ASN A 31 -10.79 -8.54 -4.55
N TRP A 32 -9.98 -8.40 -5.61
CA TRP A 32 -9.79 -9.41 -6.64
C TRP A 32 -8.31 -9.72 -6.81
N PHE A 33 -8.04 -11.00 -7.05
CA PHE A 33 -6.72 -11.46 -7.46
C PHE A 33 -6.74 -11.77 -8.95
N LEU A 34 -5.78 -11.19 -9.67
CA LEU A 34 -5.66 -11.35 -11.11
C LEU A 34 -4.40 -12.18 -11.42
N GLY A 35 -4.49 -12.98 -12.48
CA GLY A 35 -3.38 -13.76 -13.00
C GLY A 35 -3.36 -13.69 -14.51
N TYR A 36 -2.16 -13.82 -15.10
CA TYR A 36 -2.04 -13.86 -16.55
C TYR A 36 -2.61 -15.17 -17.10
N LYS A 37 -3.28 -15.10 -18.26
CA LYS A 37 -3.91 -16.27 -18.89
C LYS A 37 -2.89 -17.38 -19.22
N ASN A 38 -1.69 -16.99 -19.62
CA ASN A 38 -0.58 -17.87 -20.03
C ASN A 38 0.21 -18.48 -18.86
N MET A 39 -0.14 -18.21 -17.60
CA MET A 39 0.50 -18.87 -16.46
C MET A 39 0.20 -20.38 -16.46
N THR A 40 1.21 -21.16 -16.11
CA THR A 40 1.06 -22.60 -15.86
C THR A 40 0.11 -22.86 -14.69
N PRO A 41 -0.53 -24.05 -14.60
CA PRO A 41 -1.41 -24.38 -13.47
C PRO A 41 -0.73 -24.25 -12.11
N GLU A 42 0.55 -24.63 -12.00
CA GLU A 42 1.33 -24.51 -10.78
C GLU A 42 1.56 -23.05 -10.38
N GLN A 43 1.92 -22.18 -11.33
CA GLN A 43 2.08 -20.75 -11.07
C GLN A 43 0.77 -20.11 -10.60
N LYS A 44 -0.37 -20.53 -11.16
CA LYS A 44 -1.70 -20.04 -10.74
C LYS A 44 -2.04 -20.46 -9.32
N ASP A 45 -1.82 -21.72 -8.96
CA ASP A 45 -2.07 -22.21 -7.60
C ASP A 45 -1.17 -21.51 -6.57
N ARG A 46 0.11 -21.33 -6.89
CA ARG A 46 1.04 -20.60 -6.01
C ARG A 46 0.66 -19.13 -5.84
N ALA A 47 0.37 -18.43 -6.94
CA ALA A 47 -0.05 -17.03 -6.88
C ALA A 47 -1.35 -16.87 -6.08
N TYR A 48 -2.29 -17.80 -6.24
CA TYR A 48 -3.53 -17.84 -5.47
C TYR A 48 -3.28 -18.05 -3.98
N ARG A 49 -2.46 -19.02 -3.58
CA ARG A 49 -2.13 -19.27 -2.17
C ARG A 49 -1.37 -18.11 -1.54
N ALA A 50 -0.40 -17.54 -2.27
CA ALA A 50 0.35 -16.38 -1.83
C ALA A 50 -0.59 -15.18 -1.62
N ALA A 51 -1.47 -14.91 -2.58
CA ALA A 51 -2.47 -13.86 -2.49
C ALA A 51 -3.41 -14.05 -1.28
N LEU A 52 -3.91 -15.27 -1.08
CA LEU A 52 -4.74 -15.61 0.07
C LEU A 52 -4.02 -15.42 1.40
N GLY A 53 -2.77 -15.87 1.52
CA GLY A 53 -2.00 -15.76 2.76
C GLY A 53 -1.56 -14.33 3.12
N THR A 54 -1.65 -13.38 2.17
CA THR A 54 -1.07 -12.03 2.33
C THR A 54 -2.13 -10.94 2.32
N PHE A 55 -2.75 -10.66 1.17
CA PHE A 55 -3.68 -9.55 0.95
C PHE A 55 -5.12 -10.04 0.72
N SER A 56 -5.52 -11.13 1.36
CA SER A 56 -6.94 -11.49 1.47
C SER A 56 -7.50 -11.05 2.82
N LEU A 57 -8.80 -11.21 3.04
CA LEU A 57 -9.44 -10.85 4.30
C LEU A 57 -8.79 -11.54 5.52
N SER A 58 -8.31 -12.77 5.36
CA SER A 58 -7.57 -13.52 6.40
C SER A 58 -6.06 -13.48 6.18
N GLY A 59 -5.59 -12.59 5.29
CA GLY A 59 -4.20 -12.46 4.92
C GLY A 59 -3.41 -11.74 5.99
N SER A 60 -2.16 -12.16 6.18
CA SER A 60 -1.27 -11.63 7.22
C SER A 60 -1.05 -10.10 7.11
N PHE A 61 -0.93 -9.56 5.89
CA PHE A 61 -0.73 -8.12 5.70
C PHE A 61 -2.03 -7.34 5.85
N GLU A 62 -3.13 -7.84 5.29
CA GLU A 62 -4.41 -7.10 5.33
C GLU A 62 -4.95 -7.00 6.77
N MET A 63 -4.78 -8.04 7.60
CA MET A 63 -5.20 -7.99 9.00
C MET A 63 -4.46 -6.88 9.76
N ASP A 64 -3.14 -6.76 9.57
CA ASP A 64 -2.32 -5.75 10.24
C ASP A 64 -2.58 -4.33 9.70
N ASP A 65 -2.87 -4.19 8.40
CA ASP A 65 -3.19 -2.90 7.77
C ASP A 65 -4.55 -2.34 8.24
N THR A 66 -5.53 -3.21 8.52
CA THR A 66 -6.88 -2.76 8.92
C THR A 66 -6.94 -2.12 10.31
N GLU A 67 -6.07 -2.50 11.24
CA GLU A 67 -6.11 -1.98 12.61
C GLU A 67 -5.74 -0.48 12.68
N PRO A 68 -4.63 -0.02 12.08
CA PRO A 68 -4.29 1.40 12.05
C PRO A 68 -5.37 2.26 11.39
N TRP A 69 -6.02 1.76 10.33
CA TRP A 69 -7.09 2.49 9.66
C TRP A 69 -8.28 2.72 10.58
N LEU A 70 -8.70 1.68 11.30
CA LEU A 70 -9.78 1.76 12.28
C LEU A 70 -9.42 2.69 13.43
N THR A 71 -8.19 2.61 13.91
CA THR A 71 -7.72 3.43 15.03
C THR A 71 -7.63 4.90 14.64
N VAL A 72 -7.06 5.24 13.47
CA VAL A 72 -7.00 6.62 12.96
C VAL A 72 -8.40 7.19 12.70
N ALA A 73 -9.33 6.39 12.14
CA ALA A 73 -10.70 6.84 11.94
C ALA A 73 -11.42 7.18 13.27
N ARG A 74 -11.20 6.36 14.30
CA ARG A 74 -11.76 6.58 15.64
C ARG A 74 -11.14 7.80 16.33
N THR A 75 -9.81 7.92 16.34
CA THR A 75 -9.11 9.02 17.02
C THR A 75 -9.30 10.35 16.29
N GLY A 76 -9.31 10.33 14.95
CA GLY A 76 -9.59 11.50 14.12
C GLY A 76 -11.01 12.04 14.28
N SER A 77 -11.97 11.19 14.66
CA SER A 77 -13.36 11.60 14.95
C SER A 77 -13.58 11.96 16.42
N SER A 78 -12.52 12.10 17.22
CA SER A 78 -12.64 12.44 18.64
C SER A 78 -12.83 13.94 18.84
N VAL A 79 -13.57 14.31 19.90
CA VAL A 79 -13.78 15.71 20.31
C VAL A 79 -12.45 16.42 20.54
N ALA A 80 -11.44 15.71 21.06
CA ALA A 80 -10.10 16.28 21.24
C ALA A 80 -9.43 16.62 19.91
N GLY A 81 -9.57 15.76 18.89
CA GLY A 81 -9.03 16.05 17.56
C GLY A 81 -9.69 17.27 16.91
N GLU A 82 -11.00 17.44 17.10
CA GLU A 82 -11.73 18.60 16.60
C GLU A 82 -11.39 19.89 17.37
N LEU A 83 -11.35 19.84 18.70
CA LEU A 83 -11.08 21.03 19.53
C LEU A 83 -9.61 21.48 19.49
N LEU A 84 -8.67 20.55 19.35
CA LEU A 84 -7.24 20.85 19.28
C LEU A 84 -6.76 21.13 17.85
N ASP A 85 -7.66 21.03 16.87
CA ASP A 85 -7.38 21.25 15.44
C ASP A 85 -6.14 20.46 14.98
N PHE A 86 -6.16 19.13 15.21
CA PHE A 86 -5.01 18.30 14.88
C PHE A 86 -4.78 18.20 13.38
N GLU A 87 -3.62 18.66 12.92
CA GLU A 87 -3.16 18.52 11.55
C GLU A 87 -2.31 17.26 11.35
N LEU A 88 -2.45 16.61 10.18
CA LEU A 88 -1.64 15.46 9.80
C LEU A 88 -0.35 15.90 9.11
N ASN A 89 0.80 15.37 9.54
CA ASN A 89 2.08 15.68 8.90
C ASN A 89 2.23 14.91 7.57
N TYR A 90 2.27 15.66 6.46
CA TYR A 90 2.54 15.15 5.11
C TYR A 90 3.79 15.80 4.49
N GLU A 91 4.74 16.25 5.31
CA GLU A 91 5.91 17.01 4.86
C GLU A 91 7.04 16.14 4.27
N MET A 92 6.85 14.82 4.26
CA MET A 92 7.83 13.86 3.76
C MET A 92 8.19 14.16 2.30
N GLY A 93 9.47 14.47 2.06
CA GLY A 93 9.99 14.75 0.71
C GLY A 93 9.81 16.18 0.24
N MET A 94 9.30 17.09 1.08
CA MET A 94 9.32 18.52 0.80
C MET A 94 10.75 19.08 0.78
N PRO A 95 11.05 20.10 -0.06
CA PRO A 95 12.36 20.73 -0.08
C PRO A 95 12.75 21.27 1.31
N GLY A 96 13.94 20.92 1.79
CA GLY A 96 14.45 21.36 3.08
C GLY A 96 14.02 20.51 4.29
N ILE A 97 13.07 19.57 4.12
CA ILE A 97 12.61 18.66 5.18
C ILE A 97 13.01 17.21 4.87
N GLY A 98 12.77 16.75 3.65
CA GLY A 98 13.03 15.37 3.23
C GLY A 98 14.32 15.18 2.43
N MET A 99 14.89 13.97 2.50
CA MET A 99 16.03 13.55 1.65
C MET A 99 15.62 13.02 0.27
N ALA A 100 14.35 13.17 -0.12
CA ALA A 100 13.84 12.62 -1.36
C ALA A 100 14.31 13.45 -2.55
N THR A 101 14.97 12.80 -3.52
CA THR A 101 15.49 13.46 -4.73
C THR A 101 14.68 13.05 -5.95
N PRO A 102 14.45 13.96 -6.92
CA PRO A 102 13.80 13.59 -8.18
C PRO A 102 14.59 12.53 -8.94
N VAL A 103 13.87 11.60 -9.55
CA VAL A 103 14.43 10.57 -10.43
C VAL A 103 14.36 11.07 -11.86
N SER A 104 15.51 11.26 -12.52
CA SER A 104 15.55 11.81 -13.88
C SER A 104 15.29 10.79 -14.98
N ASP A 105 15.49 9.48 -14.72
CA ASP A 105 15.34 8.40 -15.70
C ASP A 105 13.92 7.78 -15.72
N TRP A 106 13.00 8.28 -14.88
CA TRP A 106 11.63 7.81 -14.83
C TRP A 106 10.71 8.72 -15.67
N PRO A 107 9.82 8.17 -16.53
CA PRO A 107 8.96 8.97 -17.40
C PRO A 107 7.92 9.80 -16.62
N GLY A 108 7.61 9.42 -15.37
CA GLY A 108 6.69 10.13 -14.50
C GLY A 108 7.38 10.99 -13.43
N ARG A 109 6.59 11.68 -12.62
CA ARG A 109 7.10 12.35 -11.41
C ARG A 109 7.42 11.27 -10.36
N ALA A 110 8.70 10.99 -10.16
CA ALA A 110 9.17 10.09 -9.12
C ALA A 110 10.21 10.79 -8.24
N ARG A 111 10.19 10.49 -6.95
CA ARG A 111 11.24 10.89 -5.99
C ARG A 111 11.67 9.68 -5.18
N CYS A 112 12.95 9.60 -4.83
CA CYS A 112 13.47 8.51 -4.01
C CYS A 112 14.32 9.05 -2.86
N SER A 113 14.13 8.47 -1.69
CA SER A 113 14.98 8.68 -0.52
C SER A 113 16.03 7.56 -0.47
N GLY A 114 17.32 7.93 -0.40
CA GLY A 114 18.45 6.98 -0.37
C GLY A 114 19.34 6.97 -1.62
N ARG A 115 20.57 6.47 -1.50
CA ARG A 115 21.55 6.43 -2.61
C ARG A 115 21.19 5.35 -3.63
N GLY A 116 20.65 5.75 -4.77
CA GLY A 116 20.98 5.16 -6.09
C GLY A 116 20.45 3.76 -6.44
N THR A 117 19.67 3.07 -5.61
CA THR A 117 19.04 1.79 -6.03
C THR A 117 17.55 1.97 -6.23
N ARG A 118 17.07 1.75 -7.46
CA ARG A 118 15.65 1.77 -7.89
C ARG A 118 14.67 0.96 -7.01
N LYS A 119 15.18 0.13 -6.10
CA LYS A 119 14.40 -0.76 -5.23
C LYS A 119 13.59 -0.05 -4.14
N ALA A 120 13.92 1.19 -3.79
CA ALA A 120 13.20 1.97 -2.76
C ALA A 120 12.53 3.24 -3.33
N CYS A 121 12.25 3.24 -4.64
CA CYS A 121 11.53 4.34 -5.26
C CYS A 121 10.03 4.17 -5.03
N SER A 122 9.49 4.91 -4.07
CA SER A 122 8.04 5.11 -3.95
C SER A 122 7.60 6.03 -5.09
N ALA A 123 6.74 5.53 -5.98
CA ALA A 123 5.97 6.39 -6.87
C ALA A 123 4.91 7.12 -6.02
N THR A 124 5.33 8.11 -5.22
CA THR A 124 4.38 8.97 -4.54
C THR A 124 3.81 9.93 -5.58
N CYS A 125 2.62 9.62 -6.08
CA CYS A 125 1.76 10.62 -6.71
C CYS A 125 1.36 11.64 -5.65
N ILE A 126 2.25 12.58 -5.33
CA ILE A 126 1.83 13.82 -4.69
C ILE A 126 1.06 14.57 -5.77
N ALA A 127 -0.27 14.47 -5.73
CA ALA A 127 -1.13 15.38 -6.45
C ALA A 127 -0.84 16.78 -5.90
N SER A 128 0.10 17.51 -6.51
CA SER A 128 0.22 18.94 -6.25
C SER A 128 -1.01 19.57 -6.89
N THR A 129 -2.04 19.81 -6.09
CA THR A 129 -3.06 20.79 -6.42
C THR A 129 -2.36 22.15 -6.39
N SER A 130 -1.89 22.60 -7.56
CA SER A 130 -1.59 24.01 -7.77
C SER A 130 -2.91 24.76 -7.58
N ARG A 131 -3.00 25.57 -6.52
CA ARG A 131 -3.88 26.73 -6.54
C ARG A 131 -3.39 27.73 -7.59
#